data_AF-A0A6A3GMH9-F1
#
_entry.id   AF-A0A6A3GMH9-F1
#
_cell.length_a   1.000
_cell.length_b   1.000
_cell.length_c   1.000
_cell.angle_alpha   90.00
_cell.angle_beta   90.00
_cell.angle_gamma   90.00
#
_symmetry.space_group_name_H-M   'P 1'
#
loop_
_entity.id
_entity.type
_entity.pdbx_description
1 polymer ?
#
loop_
_entity_poly.entity_id
_entity_poly.type
_entity_poly.pdbx_seq_one_letter_code
_entity_poly.pdbx_strand_id
1 'polypeptide(L)'
;MTSVRDKFVSMKELKTPVRITIADGKKIDAVAMGTVGLTLMDGTSVMLSGVLYIPEVEGSLISVAKLAEKDVVAQFSKEKCVFRYGDATVMEAKRCGNVYKLKTVGDEVCHAATTSRKEPWAVVHARLGHIPFKRYEQLLTKVDGVPRIADTPSDHVCAGCCMGKM
;
A
#
# COMPACT_ATOMS: atom_id res chain seq x y z
N MET A 1 -1.02 12.15 12.61
CA MET A 1 -1.21 11.14 13.67
C MET A 1 -1.07 9.75 13.05
N THR A 2 -0.65 8.75 13.83
CA THR A 2 -0.52 7.37 13.36
C THR A 2 -0.52 6.40 14.54
N SER A 3 -0.98 5.16 14.32
CA SER A 3 -0.81 4.03 15.23
C SER A 3 0.42 3.17 14.95
N VAL A 4 1.18 3.48 13.89
CA VAL A 4 2.37 2.70 13.52
C VAL A 4 3.61 3.31 14.18
N ARG A 5 4.12 2.63 15.22
CA ARG A 5 5.28 3.09 16.00
C ARG A 5 6.58 3.12 15.18
N ASP A 6 6.76 2.15 14.29
CA ASP A 6 8.01 1.97 13.52
C ASP A 6 8.25 3.07 12.49
N LYS A 7 7.23 3.86 12.15
CA LYS A 7 7.36 5.01 11.24
C LYS A 7 8.06 6.21 11.90
N PHE A 8 8.25 6.21 13.22
CA PHE A 8 8.88 7.31 13.93
C PHE A 8 10.40 7.20 13.91
N VAL A 9 11.05 8.27 13.47
CA VAL A 9 12.51 8.44 13.56
C VAL A 9 12.91 8.85 14.98
N SER A 10 12.05 9.62 15.64
CA SER A 10 12.20 9.97 17.05
C SER A 10 10.83 10.09 17.71
N MET A 11 10.75 9.73 18.98
CA MET A 11 9.51 9.74 19.74
C MET A 11 9.79 10.11 21.20
N LYS A 12 8.86 10.84 21.80
CA LYS A 12 8.84 11.19 23.22
C LYS A 12 7.46 10.93 23.79
N GLU A 13 7.40 10.23 24.91
CA GLU A 13 6.16 10.01 25.65
C GLU A 13 5.61 11.34 26.19
N LEU A 14 4.28 11.47 26.14
CA LEU A 14 3.60 12.64 26.64
C LEU A 14 3.35 12.46 28.15
N LYS A 15 3.83 13.42 28.95
CA LYS A 15 3.61 13.42 30.42
C LYS A 15 2.13 13.50 30.78
N THR A 16 1.35 14.18 29.96
CA THR A 16 -0.10 14.26 30.03
C THR A 16 -0.68 13.82 28.69
N PRO A 17 -1.58 12.82 28.66
CA PRO A 17 -2.18 12.37 27.41
C PRO A 17 -2.94 13.50 26.72
N VAL A 18 -2.75 13.65 25.41
CA VAL A 18 -3.48 14.65 24.61
C VAL A 18 -4.72 13.99 24.05
N ARG A 19 -5.89 14.45 24.51
CA ARG A 19 -7.18 13.89 24.11
C ARG A 19 -7.62 14.44 22.75
N ILE A 20 -7.92 13.55 21.82
CA ILE A 20 -8.35 13.85 20.46
C ILE A 20 -9.76 13.31 20.24
N THR A 21 -10.59 14.04 19.51
CA THR A 21 -11.91 13.56 19.07
C THR A 21 -11.77 13.06 17.63
N ILE A 22 -12.14 11.81 17.37
CA ILE A 22 -12.16 11.24 16.02
C ILE A 22 -13.55 11.40 15.38
N ALA A 23 -13.67 11.03 14.10
CA ALA A 23 -14.82 11.32 13.26
C ALA A 23 -16.15 10.72 13.76
N ASP A 24 -16.10 9.61 14.50
CA ASP A 24 -17.25 8.97 15.13
C ASP A 24 -17.66 9.64 16.47
N GLY A 25 -16.97 10.70 16.88
CA GLY A 25 -17.19 11.41 18.13
C GLY A 25 -16.49 10.77 19.35
N LYS A 26 -15.83 9.62 19.20
CA LYS A 26 -15.06 8.99 20.28
C LYS A 26 -13.87 9.88 20.63
N LYS A 27 -13.56 9.93 21.93
CA LYS A 27 -12.34 10.55 22.45
C LYS A 27 -11.28 9.49 22.69
N ILE A 28 -10.10 9.71 22.14
CA ILE A 28 -8.94 8.83 22.25
C ILE A 28 -7.72 9.63 22.69
N ASP A 29 -6.80 8.98 23.37
CA ASP A 29 -5.67 9.67 23.97
C ASP A 29 -4.38 9.38 23.17
N ALA A 30 -3.68 10.45 22.77
CA ALA A 30 -2.34 10.33 22.23
C ALA A 30 -1.35 10.13 23.39
N VAL A 31 -0.54 9.08 23.28
CA VAL A 31 0.37 8.64 24.35
C VAL A 31 1.81 9.11 24.12
N ALA A 32 2.17 9.42 22.86
CA ALA A 32 3.47 9.95 22.52
C ALA A 32 3.39 10.94 21.35
N MET A 33 4.43 11.74 21.20
CA MET A 33 4.62 12.66 20.09
C MET A 33 6.03 12.51 19.53
N GLY A 34 6.18 12.65 18.22
CA GLY A 34 7.48 12.49 17.59
C GLY A 34 7.55 13.01 16.17
N THR A 35 8.57 12.54 15.47
CA THR A 35 8.84 12.89 14.08
C THR A 35 8.80 11.63 13.23
N VAL A 36 8.02 11.68 12.15
CA VAL A 36 7.87 10.59 11.17
C VAL A 36 8.59 10.97 9.89
N GLY A 37 9.39 10.04 9.36
CA GLY A 37 10.00 10.14 8.04
C GLY A 37 9.15 9.44 7.00
N LEU A 38 8.90 10.11 5.87
CA LEU A 38 8.19 9.56 4.73
C LEU A 38 9.09 9.64 3.50
N THR A 39 9.25 8.54 2.78
CA THR A 39 9.89 8.55 1.46
C THR A 39 8.80 8.51 0.40
N LEU A 40 8.72 9.52 -0.45
CA LEU A 40 7.77 9.60 -1.56
C LEU A 40 8.22 8.70 -2.71
N MET A 41 7.30 8.40 -3.62
CA MET A 41 7.57 7.52 -4.77
C MET A 41 8.64 8.04 -5.73
N ASP A 42 8.93 9.35 -5.72
CA ASP A 42 10.01 9.97 -6.49
C ASP A 42 11.38 9.93 -5.76
N GLY A 43 11.44 9.29 -4.58
CA GLY A 43 12.63 9.21 -3.75
C GLY A 43 12.81 10.38 -2.77
N THR A 44 11.95 11.40 -2.83
CA THR A 44 12.02 12.56 -1.92
C THR A 44 11.70 12.14 -0.50
N SER A 45 12.56 12.51 0.44
CA SER A 45 12.32 12.29 1.88
C SER A 45 11.70 13.52 2.52
N VAL A 46 10.57 13.32 3.21
CA VAL A 46 9.81 14.36 3.92
C VAL A 46 9.73 14.01 5.40
N MET A 47 10.03 14.99 6.26
CA MET A 47 9.95 14.84 7.71
C MET A 47 8.72 15.56 8.27
N LEU A 48 7.84 14.81 8.91
CA LEU A 48 6.69 15.35 9.63
C LEU A 48 6.99 15.38 11.13
N SER A 49 7.18 16.58 11.68
CA SER A 49 7.38 16.79 13.13
C SER A 49 6.08 17.11 13.86
N GLY A 50 6.00 16.72 15.13
CA GLY A 50 4.80 16.92 15.97
C GLY A 50 3.69 15.90 15.70
N VAL A 51 4.06 14.72 15.21
CA VAL A 51 3.11 13.65 14.90
C VAL A 51 2.72 12.95 16.20
N LEU A 52 1.41 12.86 16.44
CA LEU A 52 0.85 12.14 17.58
C LEU A 52 0.79 10.64 17.30
N TYR A 53 1.29 9.84 18.26
CA TYR A 53 1.15 8.39 18.29
C TYR A 53 -0.07 8.00 19.11
N ILE A 54 -0.98 7.26 18.48
CA ILE A 54 -2.26 6.86 19.06
C ILE A 54 -2.47 5.38 18.75
N PRO A 55 -2.25 4.46 19.71
CA PRO A 55 -2.37 3.02 19.46
C PRO A 55 -3.78 2.59 19.02
N GLU A 56 -4.81 3.31 19.46
CA GLU A 56 -6.22 2.94 19.26
C GLU A 56 -6.77 3.28 17.87
N VAL A 57 -6.06 4.03 17.02
CA VAL A 57 -6.56 4.35 15.67
C VAL A 57 -6.10 3.34 14.64
N GLU A 58 -6.96 3.06 13.66
CA GLU A 58 -6.55 2.32 12.48
C GLU A 58 -6.00 3.30 11.43
N GLY A 59 -4.73 3.09 11.06
CA GLY A 59 -4.05 3.85 10.01
C GLY A 59 -3.44 5.19 10.46
N SER A 60 -3.11 6.02 9.46
CA SER A 60 -2.43 7.29 9.64
C SER A 60 -3.18 8.41 8.93
N LEU A 61 -3.28 9.57 9.58
CA LEU A 61 -3.89 10.77 9.02
C LEU A 61 -2.95 11.96 9.15
N ILE A 62 -2.83 12.74 8.07
CA ILE A 62 -2.10 13.99 8.05
C ILE A 62 -3.12 15.12 8.22
N SER A 63 -2.97 15.91 9.29
CA SER A 63 -3.86 17.04 9.55
C SER A 63 -3.47 18.21 8.66
N VAL A 64 -4.40 18.63 7.79
CA VAL A 64 -4.21 19.81 6.93
C VAL A 64 -4.08 21.08 7.77
N ALA A 65 -4.87 21.22 8.83
CA ALA A 65 -4.76 22.36 9.74
C ALA A 65 -3.37 22.48 10.36
N LYS A 66 -2.78 21.36 10.79
CA LYS A 66 -1.41 21.34 11.35
C LYS A 66 -0.32 21.62 10.32
N LEU A 67 -0.55 21.29 9.06
CA LEU A 67 0.34 21.68 7.97
C LEU A 67 0.22 23.18 7.66
N ALA A 68 -1.00 23.72 7.66
CA ALA A 68 -1.25 25.14 7.45
C ALA A 68 -0.61 26.02 8.55
N GLU A 69 -0.60 25.55 9.82
CA GLU A 69 0.14 26.19 10.92
C GLU A 69 1.67 26.32 10.65
N LYS A 70 2.21 25.57 9.68
CA LYS A 70 3.61 25.60 9.24
C LYS A 70 3.77 26.17 7.83
N ASP A 71 2.85 27.03 7.41
CA ASP A 71 2.85 27.70 6.10
C ASP A 71 2.77 26.76 4.89
N VAL A 72 2.31 25.52 5.09
CA VAL A 72 2.08 24.58 3.99
C VAL A 72 0.67 24.78 3.44
N VAL A 73 0.59 25.05 2.14
CA VAL A 73 -0.67 25.22 1.42
C VAL A 73 -1.12 23.90 0.81
N ALA A 74 -2.32 23.45 1.16
CA ALA A 74 -2.96 22.29 0.53
C ALA A 74 -3.91 22.73 -0.58
N GLN A 75 -3.62 22.32 -1.82
CA GLN A 75 -4.43 22.61 -3.00
C GLN A 75 -5.17 21.37 -3.46
N PHE A 76 -6.49 21.39 -3.32
CA PHE A 76 -7.37 20.27 -3.69
C PHE A 76 -7.91 20.44 -5.11
N SER A 77 -7.85 19.35 -5.86
CA SER A 77 -8.46 19.20 -7.18
C SER A 77 -9.28 17.92 -7.22
N LYS A 78 -10.04 17.71 -8.31
CA LYS A 78 -10.86 16.50 -8.46
C LYS A 78 -10.03 15.21 -8.32
N GLU A 79 -8.82 15.20 -8.86
CA GLU A 79 -7.98 13.99 -8.99
C GLU A 79 -6.89 13.86 -7.91
N LYS A 80 -6.46 14.99 -7.34
CA LYS A 80 -5.32 15.01 -6.40
C LYS A 80 -5.35 16.19 -5.43
N CYS A 81 -4.59 16.06 -4.35
CA CYS A 81 -4.25 17.13 -3.43
C CYS A 81 -2.73 17.36 -3.47
N VAL A 82 -2.31 18.60 -3.66
CA VAL A 82 -0.91 19.01 -3.74
C VAL A 82 -0.59 19.88 -2.52
N PHE A 83 0.45 19.52 -1.77
CA PHE A 83 0.96 20.30 -0.65
C PHE A 83 2.18 21.10 -1.10
N ARG A 84 2.17 22.42 -0.87
CA ARG A 84 3.25 23.33 -1.22
C ARG A 84 3.81 24.06 0.00
N TYR A 85 5.12 24.27 0.00
CA TYR A 85 5.81 25.13 0.95
C TYR A 85 6.56 26.19 0.15
N GLY A 86 6.10 27.45 0.24
CA GLY A 86 6.47 28.48 -0.74
C GLY A 86 6.11 28.03 -2.16
N ASP A 87 7.06 28.13 -3.08
CA ASP A 87 6.88 27.71 -4.48
C ASP A 87 7.17 26.22 -4.72
N ALA A 88 7.71 25.52 -3.73
CA ALA A 88 8.07 24.11 -3.84
C ALA A 88 6.88 23.20 -3.55
N THR A 89 6.67 22.19 -4.40
CA THR A 89 5.74 21.10 -4.11
C THR A 89 6.43 20.07 -3.22
N VAL A 90 5.89 19.83 -2.03
CA VAL A 90 6.52 18.96 -1.01
C VAL A 90 5.87 17.59 -0.92
N MET A 91 4.58 17.45 -1.23
CA MET A 91 3.87 16.18 -1.24
C MET A 91 2.71 16.22 -2.26
N GLU A 92 2.43 15.09 -2.89
CA GLU A 92 1.24 14.90 -3.75
C GLU A 92 0.45 13.65 -3.32
N ALA A 93 -0.83 13.84 -2.99
CA ALA A 93 -1.75 12.76 -2.64
C ALA A 93 -2.78 12.56 -3.76
N LYS A 94 -2.97 11.33 -4.21
CA LYS A 94 -3.97 11.00 -5.25
C LYS A 94 -5.33 10.71 -4.61
N ARG A 95 -6.41 11.13 -5.25
CA ARG A 95 -7.76 10.79 -4.79
C ARG A 95 -8.01 9.30 -4.98
N CYS A 96 -8.56 8.65 -3.96
CA CYS A 96 -9.02 7.26 -3.99
C CYS A 96 -10.39 7.21 -3.30
N GLY A 97 -11.46 7.19 -4.09
CA GLY A 97 -12.83 7.35 -3.58
C GLY A 97 -13.04 8.73 -2.96
N ASN A 98 -13.40 8.77 -1.68
CA ASN A 98 -13.70 10.00 -0.94
C ASN A 98 -12.53 10.55 -0.13
N VAL A 99 -11.33 9.94 -0.23
CA VAL A 99 -10.13 10.36 0.49
C VAL A 99 -8.97 10.62 -0.46
N TYR A 100 -8.02 11.46 -0.04
CA TYR A 100 -6.74 11.65 -0.74
C TYR A 100 -5.68 10.82 -0.04
N LYS A 101 -5.05 9.89 -0.77
CA LYS A 101 -4.03 8.99 -0.27
C LYS A 101 -2.65 9.44 -0.75
N LEU A 102 -1.76 9.69 0.19
CA LEU A 102 -0.35 9.88 -0.08
C LEU A 102 0.28 8.50 -0.26
N LYS A 103 1.01 8.29 -1.35
CA LYS A 103 1.75 7.04 -1.59
C LYS A 103 3.20 7.22 -1.14
N THR A 104 3.67 6.37 -0.25
CA THR A 104 5.07 6.33 0.21
C THR A 104 5.75 5.02 -0.17
N VAL A 105 7.06 5.05 -0.35
CA VAL A 105 7.89 3.85 -0.49
C VAL A 105 7.72 3.01 0.79
N GLY A 106 7.39 1.73 0.64
CA GLY A 106 7.15 0.82 1.76
C GLY A 106 5.71 0.78 2.28
N ASP A 107 4.77 1.58 1.75
CA ASP A 107 3.36 1.12 1.77
C ASP A 107 3.35 -0.23 1.06
N GLU A 108 2.64 -1.21 1.61
CA GLU A 108 2.50 -2.55 1.03
C GLU A 108 2.05 -2.43 -0.42
N VAL A 109 3.02 -2.33 -1.31
CA VAL A 109 2.95 -2.94 -2.61
C VAL A 109 2.87 -4.39 -2.20
N CYS A 110 1.65 -4.94 -2.16
CA CYS A 110 1.48 -6.30 -2.59
C CYS A 110 2.23 -6.35 -3.92
N HIS A 111 3.50 -6.71 -3.84
CA HIS A 111 4.09 -7.55 -4.82
C HIS A 111 3.28 -8.84 -4.66
N ALA A 112 2.01 -8.83 -5.12
CA ALA A 112 1.61 -9.87 -6.03
C ALA A 112 2.80 -9.89 -6.96
N ALA A 113 3.64 -10.90 -6.79
CA ALA A 113 4.74 -11.11 -7.68
C ALA A 113 4.01 -11.33 -9.01
N THR A 114 3.74 -10.25 -9.73
CA THR A 114 3.65 -10.24 -11.16
C THR A 114 5.09 -10.53 -11.56
N THR A 115 5.50 -11.77 -11.33
CA THR A 115 6.49 -12.42 -12.13
C THR A 115 5.94 -12.27 -13.53
N SER A 116 6.36 -11.19 -14.20
CA SER A 116 6.29 -11.09 -15.66
C SER A 116 7.13 -12.20 -16.30
N ARG A 117 7.89 -12.96 -15.49
CA ARG A 117 8.49 -14.24 -15.85
C ARG A 117 7.37 -15.21 -16.23
N LYS A 118 7.20 -15.30 -17.54
CA LYS A 118 6.54 -16.43 -18.18
C LYS A 118 7.29 -17.72 -17.81
N GLU A 119 6.57 -18.75 -17.42
CA GLU A 119 7.13 -20.06 -17.07
C GLU A 119 6.74 -21.12 -18.11
N PRO A 120 7.50 -22.21 -18.29
CA PRO A 120 7.09 -23.29 -19.17
C PRO A 120 5.74 -23.91 -18.75
N TRP A 121 4.90 -24.30 -19.71
CA TRP A 121 3.59 -24.91 -19.49
C TRP A 121 3.69 -26.12 -18.55
N ALA A 122 4.71 -26.96 -18.69
CA ALA A 122 4.91 -28.12 -17.83
C ALA A 122 4.99 -27.75 -16.33
N VAL A 123 5.61 -26.62 -16.00
CA VAL A 123 5.73 -26.12 -14.63
C VAL A 123 4.39 -25.56 -14.13
N VAL A 124 3.74 -24.74 -14.95
CA VAL A 124 2.44 -24.13 -14.61
C VAL A 124 1.37 -25.21 -14.44
N HIS A 125 1.32 -26.19 -15.34
CA HIS A 125 0.44 -27.35 -15.31
C HIS A 125 0.60 -28.14 -14.00
N ALA A 126 1.83 -28.45 -13.60
CA ALA A 126 2.09 -29.19 -12.35
C ALA A 126 1.68 -28.40 -11.10
N ARG A 127 2.04 -27.10 -11.03
CA ARG A 127 1.72 -26.24 -9.89
C ARG A 127 0.22 -26.00 -9.71
N LEU A 128 -0.52 -25.98 -10.80
CA LEU A 128 -1.98 -25.83 -10.78
C LEU A 128 -2.70 -27.17 -10.57
N GLY A 129 -2.00 -28.24 -10.21
CA GLY A 129 -2.60 -29.54 -9.91
C GLY A 129 -3.02 -30.31 -11.15
N HIS A 130 -2.19 -30.27 -12.20
CA HIS A 130 -2.38 -31.00 -13.44
C HIS A 130 -3.66 -30.63 -14.21
N ILE A 131 -4.09 -29.37 -14.14
CA ILE A 131 -5.27 -28.90 -14.87
C ILE A 131 -5.10 -29.02 -16.39
N PRO A 132 -6.18 -29.33 -17.13
CA PRO A 132 -6.19 -29.25 -18.58
C PRO A 132 -5.94 -27.81 -19.06
N PHE A 133 -5.28 -27.65 -20.22
CA PHE A 133 -5.00 -26.34 -20.80
C PHE A 133 -6.25 -25.47 -20.97
N LYS A 134 -7.36 -26.06 -21.41
CA LYS A 134 -8.64 -25.36 -21.52
C LYS A 134 -9.15 -24.76 -20.20
N ARG A 135 -8.88 -25.40 -19.05
CA ARG A 135 -9.23 -24.85 -17.73
C ARG A 135 -8.27 -23.73 -17.32
N TYR A 136 -7.00 -23.83 -17.69
CA TYR A 136 -6.04 -22.75 -17.51
C TYR A 136 -6.48 -21.48 -18.25
N GLU A 137 -6.90 -21.60 -19.51
CA GLU A 137 -7.44 -20.46 -20.28
C GLU A 137 -8.65 -19.81 -19.61
N GLN A 138 -9.54 -20.62 -19.04
CA GLN A 138 -10.69 -20.10 -18.28
C GLN A 138 -10.26 -19.37 -17.00
N LEU A 139 -9.26 -19.88 -16.28
CA LEU A 139 -8.74 -19.24 -15.06
C LEU A 139 -8.16 -17.85 -15.37
N LEU A 140 -7.44 -17.70 -16.49
CA LEU A 140 -6.89 -16.41 -16.92
C LEU A 140 -7.95 -15.30 -17.08
N THR A 141 -9.22 -15.67 -17.27
CA THR A 141 -10.33 -14.71 -17.45
C THR A 141 -11.12 -14.43 -16.17
N LYS A 142 -10.90 -15.21 -15.10
CA LYS A 142 -11.75 -15.19 -13.89
C LYS A 142 -11.03 -14.75 -12.63
N VAL A 143 -9.70 -14.88 -12.60
CA VAL A 143 -8.90 -14.61 -11.41
C VAL A 143 -7.60 -13.91 -11.80
N ASP A 144 -7.17 -12.97 -10.95
CA ASP A 144 -5.87 -12.33 -11.06
C ASP A 144 -4.76 -13.20 -10.45
N GLY A 145 -3.52 -12.98 -10.86
CA GLY A 145 -2.34 -13.66 -10.28
C GLY A 145 -2.04 -15.06 -10.82
N VAL A 146 -2.76 -15.53 -11.84
CA VAL A 146 -2.45 -16.81 -12.51
C VAL A 146 -1.11 -16.69 -13.27
N PRO A 147 -0.16 -17.65 -13.09
CA PRO A 147 1.11 -17.64 -13.81
C PRO A 147 0.92 -17.63 -15.34
N ARG A 148 1.71 -16.80 -16.05
CA ARG A 148 1.71 -16.75 -17.52
C ARG A 148 2.68 -17.78 -18.09
N ILE A 149 2.32 -18.41 -19.21
CA ILE A 149 3.19 -19.39 -19.89
C ILE A 149 4.17 -18.75 -20.86
N ALA A 150 5.32 -19.39 -21.08
CA ALA A 150 6.38 -18.96 -22.01
C ALA A 150 6.31 -19.64 -23.38
N ASP A 151 5.66 -20.79 -23.45
CA ASP A 151 5.62 -21.73 -24.57
C ASP A 151 4.18 -22.16 -24.88
N THR A 152 4.00 -22.73 -26.06
CA THR A 152 2.76 -23.41 -26.44
C THR A 152 2.71 -24.79 -25.78
N PRO A 153 1.56 -25.23 -25.25
CA PRO A 153 1.41 -26.60 -24.76
C PRO A 153 1.78 -27.60 -25.84
N SER A 154 2.60 -28.59 -25.49
CA SER A 154 2.89 -29.70 -26.39
C SER A 154 1.74 -30.71 -26.38
N ASP A 155 1.62 -31.48 -27.47
CA ASP A 155 0.68 -32.62 -27.56
C ASP A 155 1.09 -33.79 -26.67
N HIS A 156 2.24 -33.70 -26.00
CA HIS A 156 2.72 -34.72 -25.07
C HIS A 156 1.92 -34.68 -23.77
N VAL A 157 1.33 -35.82 -23.42
CA VAL A 157 0.62 -35.99 -22.16
C VAL A 157 1.62 -36.08 -21.01
N CYS A 158 1.40 -35.28 -19.96
CA CYS A 158 2.20 -35.33 -18.74
C CYS A 158 2.18 -36.74 -18.12
N ALA A 159 3.35 -37.30 -17.80
CA ALA A 159 3.47 -38.62 -17.20
C ALA A 159 2.62 -38.78 -15.92
N GLY A 160 2.56 -37.75 -15.07
CA GLY A 160 1.71 -37.74 -13.87
C GLY A 160 0.21 -37.83 -14.19
N CYS A 161 -0.24 -37.17 -15.26
CA CYS A 161 -1.62 -37.29 -15.74
C CYS A 161 -1.93 -38.68 -16.31
N CYS A 162 -0.97 -39.29 -17.02
CA CYS A 162 -1.13 -40.65 -17.55
C CYS A 162 -1.31 -41.66 -16.42
N MET A 163 -0.48 -41.55 -15.37
CA MET A 163 -0.51 -42.47 -14.23
C MET A 163 -1.72 -42.24 -13.31
N GLY A 164 -2.24 -41.02 -13.22
CA GLY A 164 -3.34 -40.67 -12.32
C GLY A 164 -4.75 -40.83 -12.91
N LYS A 165 -4.88 -41.24 -14.17
CA LYS A 165 -6.18 -41.42 -14.86
C LYS A 165 -6.56 -42.89 -15.09
N MET A 166 -5.85 -43.83 -14.45
CA MET A 166 -6.16 -45.26 -14.49
C MET A 166 -7.07 -45.65 -13.32
#